data_AF-A0A5B8N6Y1-F1
#
_entry.id   AF-A0A5B8N6Y1-F1
#
_cell.length_a   1.000
_cell.length_b   1.000
_cell.length_c   1.000
_cell.angle_alpha   90.00
_cell.angle_beta   90.00
_cell.angle_gamma   90.00
#
_symmetry.space_group_name_H-M   'P 1'
#
loop_
_entity.id
_entity.type
_entity.pdbx_description
1 polymer ?
#
loop_
_entity_poly.entity_id
_entity_poly.type
_entity_poly.pdbx_seq_one_letter_code
_entity_poly.pdbx_strand_id
1 'polypeptide(L)'
;MMARRALTALCLLSCSLPALAVYRCEEGGKISYSDMVCAGGRQLDIAVPATDAADARLRLAQEKSELRRLESDRHKREAKEEKEQARIAHAMASRKKKCDTLARRVKWAEEDSRLARGRSADKAQRKAHRLVEQYDGECPK
;
A
#
# COMPACT_ATOMS: atom_id res chain seq x y z
N MET A 1 -34.56 33.07 -20.81
CA MET A 1 -33.17 32.66 -20.52
C MET A 1 -32.27 33.77 -19.97
N MET A 2 -32.61 35.07 -20.13
CA MET A 2 -31.78 36.17 -19.61
C MET A 2 -31.83 36.34 -18.07
N ALA A 3 -32.97 36.09 -17.43
CA ALA A 3 -33.12 36.27 -15.98
C ALA A 3 -32.23 35.31 -15.14
N ARG A 4 -32.01 34.08 -15.61
CA ARG A 4 -31.12 33.12 -14.93
C ARG A 4 -29.64 33.50 -15.04
N ARG A 5 -29.24 34.15 -16.15
CA ARG A 5 -27.86 34.64 -16.34
C ARG A 5 -27.59 35.91 -15.53
N ALA A 6 -28.58 36.77 -15.37
CA ALA A 6 -28.49 37.95 -14.50
C ALA A 6 -28.35 37.55 -13.02
N LEU A 7 -29.07 36.52 -12.56
CA LEU A 7 -28.98 36.03 -11.19
C LEU A 7 -27.60 35.43 -10.86
N THR A 8 -27.01 34.68 -11.80
CA THR A 8 -25.66 34.11 -11.62
C THR A 8 -24.57 35.18 -11.62
N ALA A 9 -24.71 36.24 -12.43
CA ALA A 9 -23.75 37.35 -12.45
C ALA A 9 -23.80 38.18 -11.16
N LEU A 10 -24.98 38.35 -10.56
CA LEU A 10 -25.13 39.10 -9.30
C LEU A 10 -24.53 38.34 -8.10
N CYS A 11 -24.64 37.01 -8.06
CA CYS A 11 -24.02 36.20 -7.01
C CYS A 11 -22.48 36.20 -7.05
N LEU A 12 -21.87 36.29 -8.24
CA LEU A 12 -20.42 36.34 -8.39
C LEU A 12 -19.82 37.68 -7.94
N LEU A 13 -20.58 38.79 -8.03
CA LEU A 13 -20.12 40.10 -7.55
C LEU A 13 -20.12 40.21 -6.01
N SER A 14 -20.96 39.45 -5.31
CA SER A 14 -21.07 39.48 -3.84
C SER A 14 -20.01 38.65 -3.10
N CYS A 15 -19.16 37.88 -3.81
CA CYS A 15 -18.11 37.05 -3.22
C CYS A 15 -16.71 37.61 -3.47
N SER A 16 -16.51 38.93 -3.34
CA SER A 16 -15.17 39.48 -3.13
C SER A 16 -14.71 39.08 -1.73
N LEU A 17 -14.07 37.91 -1.61
CA LEU A 17 -13.30 37.56 -0.41
C LEU A 17 -12.24 38.66 -0.24
N PRO A 18 -12.30 39.49 0.82
CA PRO A 18 -11.20 40.40 1.09
C PRO A 18 -9.96 39.52 1.28
N ALA A 19 -8.87 39.87 0.59
CA ALA A 19 -7.57 39.32 0.93
C ALA A 19 -7.36 39.65 2.41
N LEU A 20 -7.45 38.62 3.27
CA LEU A 20 -7.32 38.74 4.72
C LEU A 20 -5.86 39.11 5.05
N ALA A 21 -5.55 40.39 4.89
CA ALA A 21 -4.31 40.99 5.34
C ALA A 21 -4.48 41.31 6.83
N VAL A 22 -4.03 40.39 7.69
CA VAL A 22 -4.01 40.63 9.14
C VAL A 22 -2.81 41.51 9.46
N TYR A 23 -3.06 42.75 9.88
CA TYR A 23 -2.02 43.70 10.27
C TYR A 23 -1.64 43.50 11.74
N ARG A 24 -0.34 43.36 12.01
CA ARG A 24 0.22 43.35 13.36
C ARG A 24 0.55 44.80 13.77
N CYS A 25 -0.22 45.35 14.69
CA CYS A 25 -0.01 46.69 15.25
C CYS A 25 0.69 46.58 16.61
N GLU A 26 1.76 47.35 16.81
CA GLU A 26 2.49 47.41 18.08
C GLU A 26 2.49 48.85 18.59
N GLU A 27 1.78 49.10 19.69
CA GLU A 27 1.63 50.44 20.29
C GLU A 27 1.80 50.33 21.80
N GLY A 28 2.69 51.13 22.40
CA GLY A 28 2.95 51.12 23.84
C GLY A 28 3.39 49.76 24.42
N GLY A 29 4.03 48.90 23.61
CA GLY A 29 4.48 47.56 24.01
C GLY A 29 3.40 46.46 23.99
N LYS A 30 2.20 46.76 23.47
CA LYS A 30 1.13 45.77 23.26
C LYS A 30 0.98 45.45 21.77
N ILE A 31 0.89 44.16 21.45
CA ILE A 31 0.68 43.66 20.08
C ILE A 31 -0.82 43.39 19.90
N SER A 32 -1.43 44.03 18.90
CA SER A 32 -2.80 43.77 18.48
C SER A 32 -2.83 43.36 17.01
N TYR A 33 -3.77 42.49 16.65
CA TYR A 33 -3.98 42.03 15.28
C TYR A 33 -5.33 42.57 14.80
N SER A 34 -5.35 43.22 13.65
CA SER A 34 -6.55 43.80 13.08
C SER A 34 -6.58 43.61 11.57
N ASP A 35 -7.78 43.52 11.02
CA ASP A 35 -8.01 43.54 9.56
C ASP A 35 -7.95 44.96 9.00
N MET A 36 -7.81 45.98 9.85
CA MET A 36 -7.60 47.37 9.45
C MET A 36 -6.14 47.79 9.66
N VAL A 37 -5.63 48.61 8.74
CA VAL A 37 -4.30 49.23 8.87
C VAL A 37 -4.21 50.05 10.15
N CYS A 38 -3.11 49.87 10.89
CA CYS A 38 -2.85 50.60 12.13
C CYS A 38 -2.85 52.11 11.87
N ALA A 39 -3.43 52.91 12.77
CA ALA A 39 -3.34 54.37 12.69
C ALA A 39 -1.86 54.78 12.80
N GLY A 40 -1.29 55.38 11.74
CA GLY A 40 0.15 55.69 11.65
C GLY A 40 1.05 54.50 11.30
N GLY A 41 0.50 53.39 10.82
CA GLY A 41 1.26 52.21 10.44
C GLY A 41 2.23 52.47 9.28
N ARG A 42 3.47 51.99 9.39
CA ARG A 42 4.42 51.95 8.28
C ARG A 42 4.34 50.60 7.58
N GLN A 43 4.40 50.59 6.24
CA GLN A 43 4.57 49.36 5.48
C GLN A 43 5.93 48.74 5.86
N LEU A 44 5.89 47.55 6.45
CA LEU A 44 7.08 46.75 6.64
C LEU A 44 7.32 45.99 5.33
N ASP A 45 8.32 46.42 4.58
CA ASP A 45 8.84 45.63 3.46
C ASP A 45 9.55 44.41 4.06
N ILE A 46 8.81 43.32 4.20
CA ILE A 46 9.38 42.04 4.61
C ILE A 46 10.16 41.53 3.41
N ALA A 47 11.45 41.87 3.36
CA ALA A 47 12.36 41.36 2.35
C ALA A 47 12.38 39.82 2.46
N VAL A 48 11.89 39.14 1.43
CA VAL A 48 12.12 37.71 1.27
C VAL A 48 13.64 37.53 1.20
N PRO A 49 14.26 36.76 2.12
CA PRO A 49 15.70 36.59 2.08
C PRO A 49 16.09 36.02 0.71
N ALA A 50 17.12 36.58 0.09
CA ALA A 50 17.63 36.07 -1.17
C ALA A 50 18.03 34.60 -0.97
N THR A 51 17.27 33.69 -1.58
CA THR A 51 17.61 32.27 -1.56
C THR A 51 18.86 32.08 -2.39
N ASP A 52 19.96 31.62 -1.78
CA ASP A 52 21.16 31.24 -2.51
C ASP A 52 20.80 30.05 -3.43
N ALA A 53 20.73 30.34 -4.72
CA ALA A 53 20.37 29.36 -5.73
C ALA A 53 21.40 28.22 -5.82
N ALA A 54 22.66 28.45 -5.44
CA ALA A 54 23.68 27.42 -5.39
C ALA A 54 23.43 26.43 -4.23
N ASP A 55 23.14 26.95 -3.05
CA ASP A 55 22.79 26.13 -1.88
C ASP A 55 21.50 25.34 -2.11
N ALA A 56 20.49 25.96 -2.72
CA ALA A 56 19.24 25.28 -3.07
C ALA A 56 19.48 24.11 -4.05
N ARG A 57 20.35 24.30 -5.06
CA ARG A 57 20.74 23.23 -6.00
C ARG A 57 21.51 22.11 -5.32
N LEU A 58 22.41 22.44 -4.38
CA LEU A 58 23.17 21.46 -3.61
C LEU A 58 22.24 20.60 -2.75
N ARG A 59 21.32 21.22 -2.00
CA ARG A 59 20.31 20.51 -1.19
C ARG A 59 19.44 19.61 -2.06
N LEU A 60 18.95 20.12 -3.19
CA LEU A 60 18.15 19.32 -4.12
C LEU A 60 18.93 18.11 -4.67
N ALA A 61 20.24 18.26 -4.93
CA ALA A 61 21.07 17.14 -5.38
C ALA A 61 21.25 16.08 -4.28
N GLN A 62 21.44 16.52 -3.03
CA GLN A 62 21.53 15.63 -1.87
C GLN A 62 20.22 14.89 -1.63
N GLU A 63 19.09 15.60 -1.61
CA GLU A 63 17.74 15.02 -1.46
C GLU A 63 17.43 14.00 -2.56
N LYS A 64 17.77 14.31 -3.82
CA LYS A 64 17.62 13.36 -4.94
C LYS A 64 18.49 12.11 -4.77
N SER A 65 19.71 12.28 -4.25
CA SER A 65 20.60 11.15 -3.97
C SER A 65 20.04 10.25 -2.87
N GLU A 66 19.57 10.87 -1.78
CA GLU A 66 18.96 10.17 -0.67
C GLU A 66 17.68 9.45 -1.08
N LEU A 67 16.80 10.11 -1.84
CA LEU A 67 15.59 9.50 -2.37
C LEU A 67 15.89 8.26 -3.19
N ARG A 68 16.85 8.34 -4.14
CA ARG A 68 17.28 7.18 -4.93
C ARG A 68 17.84 6.04 -4.07
N ARG A 69 18.56 6.36 -3.00
CA ARG A 69 19.07 5.35 -2.06
C ARG A 69 17.91 4.65 -1.36
N LEU A 70 16.95 5.41 -0.83
CA LEU A 70 15.78 4.88 -0.15
C LEU A 70 14.91 4.02 -1.08
N GLU A 71 14.70 4.46 -2.31
CA GLU A 71 13.99 3.69 -3.34
C GLU A 71 14.71 2.38 -3.67
N SER A 72 16.03 2.44 -3.88
CA SER A 72 16.84 1.24 -4.14
C SER A 72 16.74 0.23 -2.99
N ASP A 73 16.84 0.71 -1.75
CA ASP A 73 16.77 -0.15 -0.57
C ASP A 73 15.36 -0.73 -0.36
N ARG A 74 14.31 0.05 -0.66
CA ARG A 74 12.93 -0.47 -0.70
C ARG A 74 12.80 -1.59 -1.74
N HIS A 75 13.22 -1.35 -2.98
CA HIS A 75 13.12 -2.36 -4.03
C HIS A 75 13.94 -3.62 -3.74
N LYS A 76 15.11 -3.50 -3.12
CA LYS A 76 15.90 -4.67 -2.67
C LYS A 76 15.17 -5.48 -1.62
N ARG A 77 14.45 -4.83 -0.69
CA ARG A 77 13.64 -5.51 0.33
C ARG A 77 12.44 -6.19 -0.31
N GLU A 78 11.68 -5.47 -1.13
CA GLU A 78 10.52 -6.00 -1.86
C GLU A 78 10.93 -7.23 -2.70
N ALA A 79 12.02 -7.17 -3.46
CA ALA A 79 12.50 -8.28 -4.27
C ALA A 79 12.92 -9.51 -3.43
N LYS A 80 13.46 -9.29 -2.23
CA LYS A 80 13.79 -10.39 -1.30
C LYS A 80 12.52 -11.03 -0.73
N GLU A 81 11.58 -10.21 -0.30
CA GLU A 81 10.29 -10.65 0.24
C GLU A 81 9.48 -11.42 -0.82
N GLU A 82 9.38 -10.89 -2.04
CA GLU A 82 8.70 -11.55 -3.17
C GLU A 82 9.36 -12.89 -3.52
N LYS A 83 10.69 -12.94 -3.56
CA LYS A 83 11.42 -14.19 -3.82
C LYS A 83 11.15 -15.25 -2.76
N GLU A 84 11.08 -14.85 -1.49
CA GLU A 84 10.79 -15.78 -0.39
C GLU A 84 9.33 -16.24 -0.43
N GLN A 85 8.39 -15.33 -0.66
CA GLN A 85 6.98 -15.68 -0.85
C GLN A 85 6.78 -16.63 -2.03
N ALA A 86 7.45 -16.40 -3.16
CA ALA A 86 7.42 -17.30 -4.30
C ALA A 86 7.95 -18.69 -3.95
N ARG A 87 9.07 -18.78 -3.20
CA ARG A 87 9.63 -20.07 -2.75
C ARG A 87 8.65 -20.83 -1.86
N ILE A 88 8.06 -20.16 -0.88
CA ILE A 88 7.07 -20.75 0.01
C ILE A 88 5.85 -21.21 -0.79
N ALA A 89 5.33 -20.38 -1.69
CA ALA A 89 4.20 -20.71 -2.55
C ALA A 89 4.49 -21.93 -3.44
N HIS A 90 5.68 -22.01 -4.04
CA HIS A 90 6.10 -23.16 -4.85
C HIS A 90 6.22 -24.45 -4.01
N ALA A 91 6.81 -24.37 -2.83
CA ALA A 91 6.92 -25.52 -1.92
C ALA A 91 5.53 -26.03 -1.49
N MET A 92 4.65 -25.12 -1.12
CA MET A 92 3.26 -25.42 -0.74
C MET A 92 2.47 -26.01 -1.91
N ALA A 93 2.59 -25.44 -3.11
CA ALA A 93 1.93 -25.96 -4.31
C ALA A 93 2.43 -27.37 -4.67
N SER A 94 3.73 -27.61 -4.54
CA SER A 94 4.32 -28.93 -4.82
C SER A 94 3.85 -29.98 -3.81
N ARG A 95 3.82 -29.63 -2.52
CA ARG A 95 3.29 -30.49 -1.46
C ARG A 95 1.80 -30.78 -1.69
N LYS A 96 1.01 -29.75 -2.02
CA LYS A 96 -0.41 -29.91 -2.34
C LYS A 96 -0.62 -30.87 -3.51
N LYS A 97 0.11 -30.70 -4.62
CA LYS A 97 0.03 -31.61 -5.79
C LYS A 97 0.37 -33.06 -5.42
N LYS A 98 1.38 -33.28 -4.58
CA LYS A 98 1.74 -34.62 -4.07
C LYS A 98 0.58 -35.21 -3.26
N CYS A 99 0.01 -34.43 -2.35
CA CYS A 99 -1.11 -34.85 -1.52
C CYS A 99 -2.38 -35.12 -2.31
N ASP A 100 -2.75 -34.25 -3.25
CA ASP A 100 -3.90 -34.47 -4.13
C ASP A 100 -3.72 -35.74 -4.99
N THR A 101 -2.48 -36.07 -5.37
CA THR A 101 -2.17 -37.30 -6.10
C THR A 101 -2.28 -38.54 -5.22
N LEU A 102 -1.77 -38.50 -3.98
CA LEU A 102 -1.90 -39.59 -3.02
C LEU A 102 -3.37 -39.81 -2.62
N ALA A 103 -4.13 -38.74 -2.36
CA ALA A 103 -5.56 -38.81 -2.06
C ALA A 103 -6.35 -39.52 -3.17
N ARG A 104 -6.07 -39.20 -4.45
CA ARG A 104 -6.67 -39.93 -5.58
C ARG A 104 -6.31 -41.41 -5.59
N ARG A 105 -5.06 -41.76 -5.30
CA ARG A 105 -4.61 -43.17 -5.24
C ARG A 105 -5.28 -43.93 -4.11
N VAL A 106 -5.45 -43.30 -2.94
CA VAL A 106 -6.21 -43.86 -1.81
C VAL A 106 -7.63 -44.16 -2.25
N LYS A 107 -8.33 -43.16 -2.80
CA LYS A 107 -9.71 -43.32 -3.27
C LYS A 107 -9.86 -44.48 -4.27
N TRP A 108 -8.98 -44.56 -5.27
CA TRP A 108 -9.02 -45.65 -6.24
C TRP A 108 -8.70 -47.01 -5.62
N ALA A 109 -7.75 -47.09 -4.68
CA ALA A 109 -7.44 -48.33 -4.01
C ALA A 109 -8.58 -48.82 -3.10
N GLU A 110 -9.29 -47.90 -2.46
CA GLU A 110 -10.51 -48.20 -1.70
C GLU A 110 -11.61 -48.74 -2.62
N GLU A 111 -11.87 -48.07 -3.75
CA GLU A 111 -12.83 -48.53 -4.76
C GLU A 111 -12.45 -49.92 -5.30
N ASP A 112 -11.18 -50.14 -5.65
CA ASP A 112 -10.65 -51.43 -6.09
C ASP A 112 -10.85 -52.51 -5.02
N SER A 113 -10.59 -52.20 -3.75
CA SER A 113 -10.76 -53.15 -2.64
C SER A 113 -12.22 -53.52 -2.41
N ARG A 114 -13.15 -52.56 -2.58
CA ARG A 114 -14.60 -52.80 -2.50
C ARG A 114 -15.10 -53.68 -3.64
N LEU A 115 -14.50 -53.55 -4.82
CA LEU A 115 -14.88 -54.34 -6.01
C LEU A 115 -14.17 -55.69 -6.08
N ALA A 116 -13.02 -55.86 -5.43
CA ALA A 116 -12.26 -57.11 -5.42
C ALA A 116 -13.04 -58.25 -4.75
N ARG A 117 -12.95 -59.46 -5.33
CA ARG A 117 -13.64 -60.65 -4.83
C ARG A 117 -12.71 -61.86 -4.79
N GLY A 118 -12.99 -62.79 -3.88
CA GLY A 118 -12.22 -64.03 -3.74
C GLY A 118 -10.79 -63.76 -3.27
N ARG A 119 -9.82 -64.54 -3.77
CA ARG A 119 -8.43 -64.53 -3.30
C ARG A 119 -7.70 -63.19 -3.49
N SER A 120 -8.22 -62.27 -4.32
CA SER A 120 -7.62 -60.95 -4.53
C SER A 120 -8.08 -59.88 -3.51
N ALA A 121 -9.16 -60.14 -2.75
CA ALA A 121 -9.74 -59.17 -1.81
C ALA A 121 -8.75 -58.77 -0.71
N ASP A 122 -8.15 -59.73 0.00
CA ASP A 122 -7.17 -59.45 1.07
C ASP A 122 -5.94 -58.70 0.57
N LYS A 123 -5.54 -58.94 -0.69
CA LYS A 123 -4.41 -58.24 -1.32
C LYS A 123 -4.79 -56.80 -1.64
N ALA A 124 -6.00 -56.57 -2.15
CA ALA A 124 -6.51 -55.24 -2.46
C ALA A 124 -6.70 -54.42 -1.17
N GLN A 125 -7.24 -55.01 -0.10
CA GLN A 125 -7.40 -54.33 1.19
C GLN A 125 -6.06 -53.93 1.81
N ARG A 126 -5.05 -54.82 1.82
CA ARG A 126 -3.70 -54.49 2.30
C ARG A 126 -3.06 -53.37 1.48
N LYS A 127 -3.29 -53.34 0.16
CA LYS A 127 -2.81 -52.26 -0.71
C LYS A 127 -3.49 -50.92 -0.37
N ALA A 128 -4.81 -50.93 -0.18
CA ALA A 128 -5.55 -49.73 0.22
C ALA A 128 -5.03 -49.18 1.55
N HIS A 129 -4.85 -50.04 2.56
CA HIS A 129 -4.32 -49.63 3.87
C HIS A 129 -2.94 -48.98 3.77
N ARG A 130 -1.99 -49.58 3.02
CA ARG A 130 -0.65 -49.00 2.85
C ARG A 130 -0.68 -47.62 2.17
N LEU A 131 -1.61 -47.41 1.25
CA LEU A 131 -1.76 -46.11 0.58
C LEU A 131 -2.34 -45.06 1.53
N VAL A 132 -3.25 -45.46 2.43
CA VAL A 132 -3.77 -44.58 3.49
C VAL A 132 -2.64 -44.20 4.45
N GLU A 133 -1.86 -45.18 4.94
CA GLU A 133 -0.69 -44.91 5.81
C GLU A 133 0.32 -43.97 5.13
N GLN A 134 0.56 -44.17 3.83
CA GLN A 134 1.44 -43.29 3.06
C GLN A 134 0.88 -41.86 2.92
N TYR A 135 -0.42 -41.72 2.71
CA TYR A 135 -1.08 -40.42 2.64
C TYR A 135 -1.01 -39.70 3.99
N ASP A 136 -1.38 -40.38 5.08
CA ASP A 136 -1.39 -39.84 6.44
C ASP A 136 -0.01 -39.42 6.94
N GLY A 137 1.06 -40.12 6.50
CA GLY A 137 2.43 -39.78 6.87
C GLY A 137 3.01 -38.59 6.09
N GLU A 138 2.54 -38.33 4.87
CA GLU A 138 3.10 -37.32 3.97
C GLU A 138 2.30 -36.02 3.95
N CYS A 139 1.00 -36.10 4.24
CA CYS A 139 0.07 -34.99 4.11
C CYS A 139 -0.40 -34.49 5.47
N PRO A 140 -0.43 -33.17 5.70
CA PRO A 140 -1.02 -32.62 6.90
C PRO A 140 -2.53 -32.95 6.94
N LYS A 141 -3.04 -33.23 8.14
CA LYS A 141 -4.47 -33.41 8.40
C LYS A 141 -5.22 -32.09 8.38
#